data_AF-A0A7R8D4J1-F1
#
_entry.id   AF-A0A7R8D4J1-F1
#
_cell.length_a   1.000
_cell.length_b   1.000
_cell.length_c   1.000
_cell.angle_alpha   90.00
_cell.angle_beta   90.00
_cell.angle_gamma   90.00
#
_symmetry.space_group_name_H-M   'P 1'
#
loop_
_entity.id
_entity.type
_entity.pdbx_description
1 polymer ?
#
loop_
_entity_poly.entity_id
_entity_poly.type
_entity_poly.pdbx_seq_one_letter_code
_entity_poly.pdbx_strand_id
1 'polypeptide(L)'
;MHGWFFASVKESLFRAGLQIAAIEFARNVLNLKNANSTETDSNTPHPIVIDMPEHTEGDLGGTMRLGLRRTIFKRENSLMKKLYGDVDFIEERHRHRYEINPEYVQQFEEKGMVFVGQDTEATRMEIMELKDHPFYVAVQYHPEYLSRPLKPSPPFFGLILASIGKLQDFLNGDFKISRNWEEYL
;
A
#
# COMPACT_ATOMS: atom_id res chain seq x y z
N MET A 1 9.90 32.05 20.25
CA MET A 1 10.70 31.02 19.53
C MET A 1 10.02 29.65 19.58
N HIS A 2 8.68 29.56 19.46
CA HIS A 2 7.90 28.33 19.56
C HIS A 2 6.76 28.43 18.54
N GLY A 3 6.96 27.89 17.34
CA GLY A 3 5.95 27.99 16.27
C GLY A 3 6.22 27.13 15.03
N TRP A 4 7.44 26.62 14.87
CA TRP A 4 7.84 25.86 13.67
C TRP A 4 7.77 24.34 13.83
N PHE A 5 7.68 23.81 15.06
CA PHE A 5 7.69 22.36 15.29
C PHE A 5 6.32 21.69 15.10
N PHE A 6 5.21 22.45 15.21
CA PHE A 6 3.85 21.90 15.13
C PHE A 6 3.24 21.91 13.72
N ALA A 7 3.86 22.59 12.75
CA ALA A 7 3.35 22.63 11.37
C ALA A 7 3.74 21.40 10.54
N SER A 8 4.85 20.71 10.86
CA SER A 8 5.34 19.58 10.05
C SER A 8 4.77 18.22 10.42
N VAL A 9 4.09 18.09 11.57
CA VAL A 9 3.68 16.77 12.12
C VAL A 9 2.20 16.44 11.86
N LYS A 10 1.42 17.40 11.34
CA LYS A 10 -0.04 17.25 11.20
C LYS A 10 -0.53 16.59 9.90
N GLU A 11 0.35 16.22 8.96
CA GLU A 11 -0.08 15.74 7.64
C GLU A 11 0.35 14.30 7.27
N SER A 12 1.14 13.62 8.10
CA SER A 12 1.89 12.39 7.72
C SER A 12 1.33 11.07 8.26
N LEU A 13 0.41 11.07 9.23
CA LEU A 13 0.12 9.86 10.02
C LEU A 13 -0.76 8.78 9.36
N PHE A 14 -1.46 9.07 8.27
CA PHE A 14 -2.23 8.05 7.52
C PHE A 14 -1.66 7.74 6.12
N ARG A 15 -0.59 8.43 5.70
CA ARG A 15 0.01 8.29 4.36
C ARG A 15 1.15 7.27 4.27
N ALA A 16 1.59 6.71 5.40
CA ALA A 16 2.86 6.00 5.49
C ALA A 16 2.75 4.50 5.82
N GLY A 17 1.57 3.87 5.72
CA GLY A 17 1.38 2.48 6.14
C GLY A 17 2.34 1.50 5.43
N LEU A 18 2.41 1.57 4.09
CA LEU A 18 3.33 0.77 3.28
C LEU A 18 4.79 1.11 3.57
N GLN A 19 5.12 2.40 3.67
CA GLN A 19 6.49 2.86 3.93
C GLN A 19 7.01 2.39 5.29
N ILE A 20 6.21 2.50 6.34
CA ILE A 20 6.57 2.07 7.70
C ILE A 20 6.71 0.54 7.74
N ALA A 21 5.78 -0.20 7.12
CA ALA A 21 5.87 -1.66 7.01
C ALA A 21 7.18 -2.09 6.32
N ALA A 22 7.56 -1.41 5.24
CA ALA A 22 8.80 -1.69 4.55
C ALA A 22 10.04 -1.40 5.40
N ILE A 23 10.07 -0.26 6.10
CA ILE A 23 11.18 0.11 7.00
C ILE A 23 11.30 -0.87 8.17
N GLU A 24 10.19 -1.29 8.77
CA GLU A 24 10.18 -2.27 9.86
C GLU A 24 10.73 -3.62 9.40
N PHE A 25 10.25 -4.12 8.25
CA PHE A 25 10.72 -5.37 7.67
C PHE A 25 12.20 -5.31 7.31
N ALA A 26 12.68 -4.20 6.76
CA ALA A 26 14.11 -3.99 6.48
C ALA A 26 14.96 -4.09 7.75
N ARG A 27 14.52 -3.47 8.85
CA ARG A 27 15.29 -3.45 10.12
C ARG A 27 15.32 -4.81 10.82
N ASN A 28 14.23 -5.56 10.74
CA ASN A 28 14.01 -6.75 11.57
C ASN A 28 14.19 -8.07 10.81
N VAL A 29 13.86 -8.11 9.52
CA VAL A 29 13.99 -9.32 8.69
C VAL A 29 15.23 -9.24 7.78
N LEU A 30 15.47 -8.10 7.15
CA LEU A 30 16.67 -7.91 6.31
C LEU A 30 17.93 -7.56 7.13
N ASN A 31 17.78 -7.30 8.44
CA ASN A 31 18.85 -6.86 9.34
C ASN A 31 19.56 -5.55 8.92
N LEU A 32 18.89 -4.72 8.12
CA LEU A 32 19.39 -3.41 7.71
C LEU A 32 19.16 -2.39 8.83
N LYS A 33 20.08 -2.38 9.80
CA LYS A 33 20.00 -1.43 10.93
C LYS A 33 20.10 0.01 10.42
N ASN A 34 19.31 0.89 11.02
CA ASN A 34 19.17 2.30 10.61
C ASN A 34 18.52 2.50 9.23
N ALA A 35 17.93 1.47 8.61
CA ALA A 35 17.06 1.65 7.44
C ALA A 35 15.96 2.66 7.70
N ASN A 36 15.75 3.59 6.78
CA ASN A 36 14.80 4.68 6.97
C ASN A 36 14.28 5.24 5.64
N SER A 37 13.35 6.18 5.74
CA SER A 37 12.96 7.06 4.64
C SER A 37 13.91 8.25 4.55
N THR A 38 14.28 8.64 3.33
CA THR A 38 15.03 9.88 3.10
C THR A 38 14.24 11.14 3.48
N GLU A 39 12.91 11.03 3.65
CA GLU A 39 12.09 12.11 4.22
C GLU A 39 12.46 12.39 5.69
N THR A 40 12.73 11.32 6.45
CA THR A 40 12.97 11.40 7.90
C THR A 40 14.46 11.50 8.22
N ASP A 41 15.28 10.74 7.49
CA ASP A 41 16.73 10.72 7.65
C ASP A 41 17.38 10.64 6.26
N SER A 42 17.80 11.79 5.74
CA SER A 42 18.45 11.90 4.44
C SER A 42 19.85 11.26 4.40
N ASN A 43 20.44 10.93 5.56
CA ASN A 43 21.77 10.33 5.66
C ASN A 43 21.71 8.84 6.03
N THR A 44 20.52 8.22 6.00
CA THR A 44 20.38 6.79 6.29
C THR A 44 21.28 5.97 5.35
N PRO A 45 22.04 4.98 5.88
CA PRO A 45 22.84 4.09 5.04
C PRO A 45 21.97 3.14 4.20
N HIS A 46 20.68 2.99 4.55
CA HIS A 46 19.74 2.13 3.84
C HIS A 46 18.45 2.90 3.53
N PRO A 47 18.43 3.67 2.43
CA PRO A 47 17.28 4.46 2.03
C PRO A 47 16.21 3.55 1.41
N ILE A 48 15.39 2.94 2.28
CA ILE A 48 14.31 2.01 1.88
C ILE A 48 13.19 2.77 1.16
N VAL A 49 12.97 4.01 1.57
CA VAL A 49 11.94 4.89 1.01
C VAL A 49 12.63 6.16 0.52
N ILE A 50 12.42 6.52 -0.74
CA ILE A 50 13.10 7.62 -1.44
C ILE A 50 12.11 8.55 -2.13
N ASP A 51 12.50 9.80 -2.33
CA ASP A 51 11.72 10.77 -3.10
C ASP A 51 11.78 10.41 -4.60
N MET A 52 10.62 10.12 -5.21
CA MET A 52 10.50 9.77 -6.64
C MET A 52 9.39 10.62 -7.29
N PRO A 53 9.63 11.93 -7.47
CA PRO A 53 8.62 12.84 -7.95
C PRO A 53 8.24 12.54 -9.40
N GLU A 54 7.01 12.90 -9.76
CA GLU A 54 6.55 12.84 -11.14
C GLU A 54 6.97 14.08 -11.91
N HIS A 55 7.19 13.90 -13.21
CA HIS A 55 7.51 14.99 -14.13
C HIS A 55 6.46 14.98 -15.23
N THR A 56 5.56 15.95 -15.21
CA THR A 56 4.57 16.13 -16.28
C THR A 56 5.03 17.26 -17.20
N GLU A 57 4.80 17.12 -18.50
CA GLU A 57 5.09 18.20 -19.45
C GLU A 57 4.34 19.48 -19.05
N GLY A 58 5.09 20.56 -18.84
CA GLY A 58 4.56 21.87 -18.43
C GLY A 58 4.73 22.20 -16.94
N ASP A 59 5.08 21.22 -16.10
CA ASP A 59 5.39 21.47 -14.68
C ASP A 59 6.86 21.91 -14.49
N LEU A 60 7.07 22.99 -13.73
CA LEU A 60 8.41 23.41 -13.32
C LEU A 60 8.82 22.66 -12.06
N GLY A 61 9.55 21.55 -12.24
CA GLY A 61 10.09 20.72 -11.15
C GLY A 61 9.29 19.43 -10.90
N GLY A 62 9.72 18.66 -9.90
CA GLY A 62 9.08 17.41 -9.53
C GLY A 62 7.79 17.61 -8.73
N THR A 63 6.71 16.94 -9.13
CA THR A 63 5.39 17.04 -8.51
C THR A 63 5.02 15.81 -7.67
N MET A 64 4.01 15.96 -6.81
CA MET A 64 3.44 14.87 -6.01
C MET A 64 2.62 13.94 -6.91
N ARG A 65 2.73 12.63 -6.71
CA ARG A 65 1.81 11.66 -7.31
C ARG A 65 0.43 11.82 -6.71
N LEU A 66 -0.47 12.40 -7.51
CA LEU A 66 -1.79 12.83 -7.08
C LEU A 66 -2.88 12.28 -8.02
N GLY A 67 -4.07 12.03 -7.45
CA GLY A 67 -5.28 11.73 -8.19
C GLY A 67 -5.49 10.24 -8.42
N LEU A 68 -6.40 9.91 -9.34
CA LEU A 68 -6.69 8.53 -9.72
C LEU A 68 -5.54 7.99 -10.56
N ARG A 69 -4.91 6.89 -10.14
CA ARG A 69 -3.84 6.21 -10.87
C ARG A 69 -4.12 4.74 -11.00
N ARG A 70 -3.55 4.14 -12.03
CA ARG A 70 -3.67 2.71 -12.31
C ARG A 70 -2.54 1.94 -11.66
N THR A 71 -2.90 0.91 -10.91
CA THR A 71 -1.99 -0.10 -10.35
C THR A 71 -2.21 -1.42 -11.07
N ILE A 72 -1.14 -2.00 -11.62
CA ILE A 72 -1.15 -3.28 -12.32
C ILE A 72 -0.76 -4.39 -11.34
N PHE A 73 -1.53 -5.47 -11.28
CA PHE A 73 -1.15 -6.66 -10.53
C PHE A 73 -0.07 -7.46 -11.27
N LYS A 74 1.03 -7.77 -10.58
CA LYS A 74 2.17 -8.51 -11.13
C LYS A 74 2.08 -10.02 -10.96
N ARG A 75 1.22 -10.48 -10.04
CA ARG A 75 1.20 -11.88 -9.58
C ARG A 75 -0.24 -12.39 -9.56
N GLU A 76 -0.43 -13.59 -10.09
CA GLU A 76 -1.73 -14.28 -10.05
C GLU A 76 -2.11 -14.68 -8.62
N ASN A 77 -1.15 -15.16 -7.84
CA ASN A 77 -1.39 -15.51 -6.44
C ASN A 77 -1.21 -14.29 -5.52
N SER A 78 -2.13 -13.34 -5.59
CA SER A 78 -2.22 -12.19 -4.69
C SER A 78 -3.55 -12.20 -3.95
N LEU A 79 -3.49 -12.01 -2.64
CA LEU A 79 -4.68 -11.86 -1.82
C LEU A 79 -5.51 -10.63 -2.27
N MET A 80 -4.83 -9.52 -2.54
CA MET A 80 -5.47 -8.31 -3.01
C MET A 80 -6.09 -8.48 -4.39
N LYS A 81 -5.42 -9.14 -5.34
CA LYS A 81 -5.99 -9.43 -6.67
C LYS A 81 -7.33 -10.18 -6.55
N LYS A 82 -7.38 -11.21 -5.70
CA LYS A 82 -8.61 -11.97 -5.43
C LYS A 82 -9.69 -11.12 -4.77
N LEU A 83 -9.35 -10.30 -3.79
CA LEU A 83 -10.30 -9.40 -3.12
C LEU A 83 -10.89 -8.34 -4.08
N TYR A 84 -10.13 -7.93 -5.10
CA TYR A 84 -10.61 -7.07 -6.18
C TYR A 84 -11.34 -7.82 -7.31
N GLY A 85 -11.48 -9.14 -7.21
CA GLY A 85 -12.22 -9.96 -8.17
C GLY A 85 -11.40 -10.40 -9.38
N ASP A 86 -10.11 -10.71 -9.18
CA ASP A 86 -9.20 -11.25 -10.18
C ASP A 86 -8.98 -10.36 -11.42
N VAL A 87 -9.10 -9.05 -11.23
CA VAL A 87 -8.80 -8.05 -12.27
C VAL A 87 -7.29 -7.88 -12.46
N ASP A 88 -6.87 -7.50 -13.68
CA ASP A 88 -5.44 -7.26 -13.98
C ASP A 88 -4.92 -5.93 -13.42
N PHE A 89 -5.82 -4.97 -13.19
CA PHE A 89 -5.48 -3.67 -12.64
C PHE A 89 -6.62 -3.07 -11.83
N ILE A 90 -6.26 -2.11 -10.97
CA ILE A 90 -7.19 -1.28 -10.22
C ILE A 90 -6.89 0.19 -10.48
N GLU A 91 -7.86 1.06 -10.21
CA GLU A 91 -7.70 2.51 -10.24
C GLU A 91 -8.05 3.06 -8.87
N GLU A 92 -7.06 3.63 -8.19
CA GLU A 92 -7.18 4.11 -6.81
C GLU A 92 -6.60 5.52 -6.68
N ARG A 93 -6.94 6.23 -5.60
CA ARG A 93 -6.49 7.61 -5.39
C ARG A 93 -5.17 7.67 -4.63
N HIS A 94 -4.21 8.40 -5.17
CA HIS A 94 -2.91 8.63 -4.57
C HIS A 94 -2.75 10.09 -4.12
N ARG A 95 -1.96 10.29 -3.06
CA ARG A 95 -1.50 11.58 -2.58
C ARG A 95 -0.18 11.44 -1.82
N HIS A 96 0.86 11.03 -2.53
CA HIS A 96 2.17 10.74 -1.95
C HIS A 96 3.30 11.09 -2.94
N ARG A 97 4.54 11.08 -2.45
CA ARG A 97 5.73 11.50 -3.21
C ARG A 97 6.91 10.54 -3.03
N TYR A 98 6.97 9.92 -1.86
CA TYR A 98 8.00 8.96 -1.51
C TYR A 98 7.58 7.54 -1.83
N GLU A 99 8.48 6.79 -2.43
CA GLU A 99 8.26 5.44 -2.95
C GLU A 99 9.27 4.47 -2.34
N ILE A 100 9.00 3.17 -2.43
CA ILE A 100 10.01 2.15 -2.12
C ILE A 100 11.17 2.27 -3.10
N ASN A 101 12.39 2.30 -2.58
CA ASN A 101 13.60 2.29 -3.40
C ASN A 101 13.68 0.95 -4.18
N PRO A 102 13.64 0.99 -5.54
CA PRO A 102 13.69 -0.21 -6.38
C PRO A 102 14.90 -1.10 -6.13
N GLU A 103 16.03 -0.54 -5.66
CA GLU A 103 17.26 -1.29 -5.36
C GLU A 103 17.09 -2.34 -4.26
N TYR A 104 16.12 -2.14 -3.36
CA TYR A 104 15.87 -3.07 -2.25
C TYR A 104 14.79 -4.10 -2.58
N VAL A 105 13.98 -3.90 -3.63
CA VAL A 105 12.80 -4.72 -3.93
C VAL A 105 13.14 -6.21 -3.97
N GLN A 106 14.22 -6.60 -4.63
CA GLN A 106 14.64 -8.00 -4.71
C GLN A 106 14.90 -8.62 -3.32
N GLN A 107 15.57 -7.89 -2.42
CA GLN A 107 15.88 -8.39 -1.07
C GLN A 107 14.62 -8.64 -0.24
N PHE A 108 13.60 -7.81 -0.41
CA PHE A 108 12.30 -7.99 0.23
C PHE A 108 11.62 -9.27 -0.27
N GLU A 109 11.56 -9.45 -1.59
CA GLU A 109 10.89 -10.61 -2.20
C GLU A 109 11.58 -11.92 -1.82
N GLU A 110 12.92 -11.95 -1.78
CA GLU A 110 13.71 -13.10 -1.34
C GLU A 110 13.44 -13.50 0.13
N LYS A 111 12.93 -12.57 0.94
CA LYS A 111 12.57 -12.81 2.36
C LYS A 111 11.06 -12.93 2.59
N GLY A 112 10.27 -12.99 1.52
CA GLY A 112 8.84 -13.29 1.59
C GLY A 112 7.92 -12.07 1.66
N MET A 113 8.45 -10.84 1.70
CA MET A 113 7.65 -9.64 1.51
C MET A 113 7.57 -9.34 0.01
N VAL A 114 6.45 -9.67 -0.61
CA VAL A 114 6.29 -9.63 -2.07
C VAL A 114 5.55 -8.38 -2.51
N PHE A 115 6.01 -7.78 -3.61
CA PHE A 115 5.28 -6.69 -4.24
C PHE A 115 4.35 -7.26 -5.30
N VAL A 116 3.06 -7.07 -5.10
CA VAL A 116 2.00 -7.67 -5.93
C VAL A 116 1.36 -6.65 -6.88
N GLY A 117 1.50 -5.35 -6.59
CA GLY A 117 0.97 -4.27 -7.40
C GLY A 117 2.01 -3.19 -7.64
N GLN A 118 2.05 -2.67 -8.87
CA GLN A 118 2.99 -1.62 -9.28
C GLN A 118 2.33 -0.62 -10.24
N ASP A 119 2.96 0.52 -10.46
CA ASP A 119 2.50 1.47 -11.47
C ASP A 119 2.66 0.94 -12.91
N THR A 120 2.10 1.68 -13.88
CA THR A 120 2.11 1.30 -15.30
C THR A 120 3.50 1.22 -15.92
N GLU A 121 4.49 1.89 -15.32
CA GLU A 121 5.88 1.91 -15.76
C GLU A 121 6.73 0.83 -15.07
N ALA A 122 6.14 0.08 -14.13
CA ALA A 122 6.84 -0.94 -13.33
C ALA A 122 8.01 -0.38 -12.49
N THR A 123 7.95 0.89 -12.11
CA THR A 123 8.99 1.57 -11.32
C THR A 123 8.60 1.77 -9.86
N ARG A 124 7.30 1.87 -9.58
CA ARG A 124 6.78 2.15 -8.22
C ARG A 124 6.00 0.96 -7.72
N MET A 125 6.35 0.47 -6.53
CA MET A 125 5.64 -0.63 -5.89
C MET A 125 4.52 -0.08 -5.01
N GLU A 126 3.28 -0.43 -5.33
CA GLU A 126 2.08 0.20 -4.76
C GLU A 126 1.30 -0.72 -3.81
N ILE A 127 1.53 -2.04 -3.87
CA ILE A 127 0.90 -3.05 -3.01
C ILE A 127 1.94 -4.08 -2.57
N MET A 128 2.08 -4.29 -1.26
CA MET A 128 2.93 -5.31 -0.66
C MET A 128 2.10 -6.31 0.16
N GLU A 129 2.50 -7.59 0.08
CA GLU A 129 1.92 -8.68 0.86
C GLU A 129 3.03 -9.49 1.55
N LEU A 130 2.84 -9.90 2.80
CA LEU A 130 3.77 -10.83 3.46
C LEU A 130 3.29 -12.27 3.23
N LYS A 131 4.18 -13.10 2.67
CA LYS A 131 3.93 -14.53 2.49
C LYS A 131 3.74 -15.22 3.85
N ASP A 132 2.87 -16.22 3.86
CA ASP A 132 2.59 -17.08 5.02
C ASP A 132 1.97 -16.33 6.23
N HIS A 133 1.41 -15.13 6.01
CA HIS A 133 0.61 -14.41 7.00
C HIS A 133 -0.87 -14.35 6.58
N PRO A 134 -1.85 -14.56 7.48
CA PRO A 134 -3.28 -14.65 7.12
C PRO A 134 -3.81 -13.38 6.44
N PHE A 135 -3.37 -12.21 6.89
CA PHE A 135 -3.65 -10.92 6.26
C PHE A 135 -2.58 -9.90 6.65
N TYR A 136 -1.53 -9.75 5.84
CA TYR A 136 -0.57 -8.66 5.96
C TYR A 136 -0.49 -7.99 4.61
N VAL A 137 -1.20 -6.87 4.49
CA VAL A 137 -1.29 -6.08 3.26
C VAL A 137 -0.94 -4.66 3.62
N ALA A 138 -0.10 -4.03 2.81
CA ALA A 138 0.05 -2.58 2.82
C ALA A 138 -0.09 -2.03 1.41
N VAL A 139 -0.70 -0.85 1.31
CA VAL A 139 -1.00 -0.17 0.05
C VAL A 139 -0.49 1.27 0.11
N GLN A 140 -0.10 1.80 -1.05
CA GLN A 140 0.38 3.17 -1.19
C GLN A 140 -0.75 4.16 -1.50
N TYR A 141 -1.85 3.68 -2.10
CA TYR A 141 -3.05 4.47 -2.35
C TYR A 141 -3.93 4.63 -1.11
N HIS A 142 -4.97 5.45 -1.23
CA HIS A 142 -5.98 5.71 -0.20
C HIS A 142 -7.27 4.91 -0.45
N PRO A 143 -7.37 3.66 0.06
CA PRO A 143 -8.53 2.79 -0.18
C PRO A 143 -9.85 3.35 0.40
N GLU A 144 -9.77 4.30 1.32
CA GLU A 144 -10.92 4.95 1.94
C GLU A 144 -11.72 5.83 0.97
N TYR A 145 -11.07 6.43 -0.04
CA TYR A 145 -11.72 7.44 -0.88
C TYR A 145 -12.69 6.87 -1.91
N LEU A 146 -12.53 5.60 -2.31
CA LEU A 146 -13.43 4.94 -3.27
C LEU A 146 -14.43 3.99 -2.60
N SER A 147 -14.34 3.82 -1.28
CA SER A 147 -15.25 2.97 -0.50
C SER A 147 -16.69 3.49 -0.54
N ARG A 148 -17.68 2.60 -0.68
CA ARG A 148 -19.11 2.94 -0.66
C ARG A 148 -19.89 1.94 0.19
N PRO A 149 -21.04 2.31 0.78
CA PRO A 149 -21.83 1.39 1.61
C PRO A 149 -22.16 0.05 0.95
N LEU A 150 -22.49 0.06 -0.35
CA LEU A 150 -22.82 -1.17 -1.11
C LEU A 150 -21.61 -1.84 -1.77
N LYS A 151 -20.44 -1.21 -1.71
CA LYS A 151 -19.18 -1.71 -2.27
C LYS A 151 -18.03 -1.26 -1.35
N PRO A 152 -17.85 -1.94 -0.21
CA PRO A 152 -16.79 -1.60 0.73
C PRO A 152 -15.43 -1.78 0.05
N SER A 153 -14.46 -0.96 0.44
CA SER A 153 -13.10 -1.05 -0.10
C SER A 153 -12.46 -2.42 0.20
N PRO A 154 -11.92 -3.12 -0.81
CA PRO A 154 -11.39 -4.48 -0.63
C PRO A 154 -10.32 -4.64 0.46
N PRO A 155 -9.34 -3.72 0.65
CA PRO A 155 -8.39 -3.82 1.76
C PRO A 155 -9.05 -3.84 3.14
N PHE A 156 -10.02 -2.96 3.40
CA PHE A 156 -10.73 -2.92 4.67
C PHE A 156 -11.64 -4.11 4.84
N PHE A 157 -12.32 -4.51 3.77
CA PHE A 157 -13.20 -5.66 3.79
C PHE A 157 -12.44 -6.96 4.09
N GLY A 158 -11.30 -7.16 3.44
CA GLY A 158 -10.39 -8.27 3.71
C GLY A 158 -9.88 -8.29 5.15
N LEU A 159 -9.54 -7.12 5.72
CA LEU A 159 -9.11 -7.00 7.12
C LEU A 159 -10.19 -7.47 8.10
N ILE A 160 -11.45 -7.09 7.88
CA ILE A 160 -12.58 -7.52 8.73
C ILE A 160 -12.84 -9.02 8.57
N LEU A 161 -12.81 -9.54 7.34
CA LEU A 161 -12.93 -10.99 7.12
C LEU A 161 -11.82 -11.78 7.80
N ALA A 162 -10.59 -11.26 7.76
CA ALA A 162 -9.45 -11.88 8.43
C ALA A 162 -9.62 -11.90 9.95
N SER A 163 -10.10 -10.80 10.55
CA SER A 163 -10.26 -10.70 12.00
C SER A 163 -11.32 -11.65 12.57
N ILE A 164 -12.30 -12.06 11.77
CA ILE A 164 -13.32 -13.05 12.14
C ILE A 164 -13.04 -14.46 11.60
N GLY A 165 -11.87 -14.69 10.98
CA GLY A 165 -11.49 -16.00 10.44
C GLY A 165 -12.31 -16.47 9.23
N LYS A 166 -12.93 -15.54 8.48
CA LYS A 166 -13.79 -15.83 7.31
C LYS A 166 -13.18 -15.46 5.96
N LEU A 167 -11.93 -15.00 5.94
CA LEU A 167 -11.27 -14.61 4.71
C LEU A 167 -11.16 -15.76 3.70
N GLN A 168 -10.66 -16.92 4.11
CA GLN A 168 -10.49 -18.05 3.18
C GLN A 168 -11.84 -18.60 2.70
N ASP A 169 -12.81 -18.76 3.60
CA ASP A 169 -14.19 -19.15 3.24
C ASP A 169 -14.78 -18.18 2.21
N PHE A 170 -14.55 -16.87 2.37
CA PHE A 170 -15.03 -15.85 1.42
C PHE A 170 -14.36 -16.00 0.05
N LEU A 171 -13.04 -16.16 0.01
CA LEU A 171 -12.27 -16.31 -1.24
C LEU A 171 -12.63 -17.60 -1.99
N ASN A 172 -12.99 -18.66 -1.27
CA ASN A 172 -13.46 -19.93 -1.85
C ASN A 172 -14.93 -19.89 -2.29
N GLY A 173 -15.68 -18.85 -1.92
CA GLY A 173 -17.11 -18.71 -2.21
C GLY A 173 -18.04 -19.42 -1.21
N ASP A 174 -17.47 -20.01 -0.14
CA ASP A 174 -18.18 -20.71 0.94
C ASP A 174 -18.81 -19.75 1.95
N PHE A 175 -18.39 -18.49 1.96
CA PHE A 175 -18.97 -17.43 2.77
C PHE A 175 -19.47 -16.26 1.90
N LYS A 176 -20.75 -15.92 2.06
CA LYS A 176 -21.39 -14.78 1.38
C LYS A 176 -22.02 -13.87 2.41
N ILE A 177 -21.85 -12.57 2.22
CA ILE A 177 -22.57 -11.58 3.03
C ILE A 177 -24.00 -11.50 2.52
N SER A 178 -24.96 -11.76 3.42
CA SER A 178 -26.39 -11.60 3.10
C SER A 178 -26.67 -10.13 2.78
N ARG A 179 -27.28 -9.89 1.61
CA ARG A 179 -27.70 -8.55 1.19
C ARG A 179 -29.14 -8.20 1.61
N ASN A 180 -29.71 -8.90 2.59
CA ASN A 180 -31.06 -8.64 3.10
C ASN A 180 -31.09 -7.34 3.92
N TRP A 181 -30.99 -6.19 3.24
CA TRP A 181 -31.22 -4.88 3.81
C TRP A 181 -32.70 -4.49 3.80
N GLU A 182 -33.52 -5.20 3.02
CA GLU A 182 -34.99 -5.02 2.98
C GLU A 182 -35.68 -5.40 4.29
N GLU A 183 -35.01 -6.14 5.19
CA GLU A 183 -35.55 -6.48 6.52
C GLU A 183 -35.36 -5.38 7.57
N TYR A 184 -34.59 -4.33 7.25
CA TYR A 184 -34.23 -3.24 8.18
C TYR A 184 -34.76 -1.85 7.76
N LEU A 185 -35.64 -1.79 6.76
CA LEU A 185 -36.39 -0.61 6.32
C LEU A 185 -37.89 -0.86 6.45
#